data_AF-A0A376E7J5-F1
#
_entry.id   AF-A0A376E7J5-F1
#
_cell.length_a   1.000
_cell.length_b   1.000
_cell.length_c   1.000
_cell.angle_alpha   90.00
_cell.angle_beta   90.00
_cell.angle_gamma   90.00
#
_symmetry.space_group_name_H-M   'P 1'
#
loop_
_entity.id
_entity.type
_entity.pdbx_description
1 polymer ?
#
loop_
_entity_poly.entity_id
_entity_poly.type
_entity_poly.pdbx_seq_one_letter_code
_entity_poly.pdbx_strand_id
1 'polypeptide(L)'
;MSTYLTILGFNSAIPTINSSPTAQLLEIEERHFLIDCGEGTQVQLRKAKARFSKINHIFISHLHGDHCFGLPGLIASFRLLGRDIPLHVYGPKGIKKNAGNHFSDHRNTPAALKWFIMSWIRIILKRSMKTAG
;
A
#
# COMPACT_ATOMS: atom_id res chain seq x y z
N MET A 1 -13.89 -12.59 -14.08
CA MET A 1 -12.89 -12.21 -13.07
C MET A 1 -13.28 -10.83 -12.54
N SER A 2 -13.58 -10.69 -11.25
CA SER A 2 -13.91 -9.39 -10.65
C SER A 2 -12.64 -8.71 -10.10
N THR A 3 -12.56 -7.40 -10.26
CA THR A 3 -11.43 -6.59 -9.79
C THR A 3 -11.96 -5.27 -9.28
N TYR A 4 -11.61 -4.92 -8.05
CA TYR A 4 -12.04 -3.69 -7.39
C TYR A 4 -10.84 -2.90 -6.92
N LEU A 5 -10.88 -1.59 -7.15
CA LEU A 5 -9.88 -0.65 -6.64
C LEU A 5 -10.59 0.33 -5.72
N THR A 6 -10.20 0.32 -4.45
CA THR A 6 -10.68 1.29 -3.47
C THR A 6 -9.59 2.32 -3.23
N ILE A 7 -9.91 3.59 -3.47
CA ILE A 7 -9.02 4.72 -3.19
C ILE A 7 -9.17 5.11 -1.72
N LEU A 8 -8.12 4.91 -0.93
CA LEU A 8 -8.09 5.23 0.50
C LEU A 8 -7.52 6.62 0.76
N GLY A 9 -6.61 7.07 -0.11
CA GLY A 9 -6.03 8.41 -0.13
C GLY A 9 -5.39 8.69 -1.49
N PHE A 10 -5.22 9.97 -1.79
CA PHE A 10 -4.77 10.44 -3.10
C PHE A 10 -3.94 11.72 -3.05
N ASN A 11 -3.67 12.25 -1.85
CA ASN A 11 -2.88 13.48 -1.72
C ASN A 11 -1.38 13.16 -1.59
N SER A 12 -0.56 14.10 -2.04
CA SER A 12 0.90 14.04 -1.91
C SER A 12 1.39 15.12 -0.95
N ALA A 13 2.50 14.81 -0.26
CA ALA A 13 3.19 15.66 0.71
C ALA A 13 2.46 15.90 2.05
N ILE A 14 1.39 16.71 2.09
CA ILE A 14 0.80 17.17 3.36
C ILE A 14 -0.70 16.81 3.41
N PRO A 15 -1.15 16.01 4.41
CA PRO A 15 -2.56 15.68 4.56
C PRO A 15 -3.39 16.93 4.84
N THR A 16 -4.60 16.98 4.29
CA THR A 16 -5.58 18.02 4.63
C THR A 16 -6.77 17.39 5.35
N ILE A 17 -7.65 18.20 5.95
CA ILE A 17 -8.82 17.71 6.68
C ILE A 17 -9.65 16.71 5.86
N ASN A 18 -9.75 16.94 4.54
CA ASN A 18 -10.55 16.13 3.63
C ASN A 18 -9.72 15.24 2.71
N SER A 19 -8.40 15.13 2.91
CA SER A 19 -7.55 14.30 2.07
C SER A 19 -6.49 13.56 2.88
N SER A 20 -6.42 12.25 2.67
CA SER A 20 -5.38 11.41 3.25
C SER A 20 -4.21 11.22 2.29
N PRO A 21 -3.00 10.99 2.81
CA PRO A 21 -1.86 10.60 2.00
C PRO A 21 -2.15 9.33 1.19
N THR A 22 -1.42 9.13 0.11
CA THR A 22 -1.68 8.06 -0.86
C THR A 22 -1.73 6.65 -0.23
N ALA A 23 -2.81 5.93 -0.54
CA ALA A 23 -2.98 4.52 -0.26
C ALA A 23 -4.17 3.97 -1.07
N GLN A 24 -4.05 2.76 -1.58
CA GLN A 24 -5.07 2.15 -2.45
C GLN A 24 -5.15 0.66 -2.17
N LEU A 25 -6.37 0.16 -2.02
CA LEU A 25 -6.63 -1.27 -1.83
C LEU A 25 -7.10 -1.86 -3.16
N LEU A 26 -6.32 -2.77 -3.72
CA LEU A 26 -6.63 -3.51 -4.92
C LEU A 26 -7.08 -4.93 -4.53
N GLU A 27 -8.30 -5.28 -4.91
CA GLU A 27 -8.90 -6.58 -4.69
C GLU A 27 -9.05 -7.29 -6.03
N ILE A 28 -8.37 -8.42 -6.19
CA ILE A 28 -8.48 -9.29 -7.37
C ILE A 28 -8.85 -10.66 -6.85
N GLU A 29 -10.07 -11.10 -7.18
CA GLU A 29 -10.65 -12.33 -6.62
C GLU A 29 -10.58 -12.32 -5.08
N GLU A 30 -9.93 -13.31 -4.47
CA GLU A 30 -9.76 -13.44 -3.01
C GLU A 30 -8.46 -12.82 -2.48
N ARG A 31 -7.71 -12.10 -3.32
CA ARG A 31 -6.41 -11.52 -2.97
C ARG A 31 -6.53 -10.02 -2.78
N HIS A 32 -5.92 -9.49 -1.71
CA HIS A 32 -5.91 -8.07 -1.42
C HIS A 32 -4.47 -7.55 -1.42
N PHE A 33 -4.24 -6.52 -2.21
CA PHE A 33 -2.96 -5.85 -2.36
C PHE A 33 -3.11 -4.41 -1.91
N LEU A 34 -2.24 -3.97 -1.01
CA LEU A 34 -2.16 -2.56 -0.63
C LEU A 34 -1.08 -1.89 -1.48
N ILE A 35 -1.41 -0.81 -2.14
CA ILE A 35 -0.48 0.02 -2.92
C ILE A 35 -0.30 1.32 -2.14
N ASP A 36 0.95 1.64 -1.84
CA ASP A 36 1.40 2.66 -0.90
C ASP A 36 0.74 2.55 0.50
N CYS A 37 1.32 3.22 1.47
CA CYS A 37 0.86 3.20 2.85
C CYS A 37 1.25 4.49 3.54
N GLY A 38 0.63 5.58 3.11
CA GLY A 38 0.76 6.88 3.76
C GLY A 38 0.20 6.90 5.18
N GLU A 39 0.50 7.96 5.93
CA GLU A 39 0.07 8.11 7.31
C GLU A 39 -1.46 7.95 7.46
N GLY A 40 -1.90 7.25 8.50
CA GLY A 40 -3.33 7.05 8.77
C GLY A 40 -4.03 6.01 7.88
N THR A 41 -3.33 5.33 6.97
CA THR A 41 -3.90 4.29 6.08
C THR A 41 -4.75 3.26 6.82
N GLN A 42 -4.34 2.84 8.02
CA GLN A 42 -5.11 1.91 8.85
C GLN A 42 -6.54 2.41 9.17
N VAL A 43 -6.73 3.71 9.36
CA VAL A 43 -8.05 4.31 9.61
C VAL A 43 -8.88 4.30 8.34
N GLN A 44 -8.27 4.60 7.19
CA GLN A 44 -8.97 4.58 5.91
C GLN A 44 -9.40 3.16 5.51
N LEU A 45 -8.56 2.15 5.77
CA LEU A 45 -8.93 0.75 5.60
C LEU A 45 -10.13 0.34 6.47
N ARG A 46 -10.21 0.83 7.71
CA ARG A 46 -11.37 0.61 8.59
C ARG A 46 -12.63 1.25 8.03
N LYS A 47 -12.56 2.51 7.57
CA LYS A 47 -13.68 3.22 6.95
C LYS A 47 -14.21 2.49 5.71
N ALA A 48 -13.29 1.96 4.90
CA ALA A 48 -13.59 1.15 3.72
C ALA A 48 -14.09 -0.28 4.05
N LYS A 49 -14.19 -0.66 5.33
CA LYS A 49 -14.56 -2.01 5.79
C LYS A 49 -13.66 -3.11 5.21
N ALA A 50 -12.39 -2.78 4.93
CA ALA A 50 -11.43 -3.72 4.38
C ALA A 50 -11.16 -4.88 5.34
N ARG A 51 -10.93 -6.08 4.79
CA ARG A 51 -10.58 -7.27 5.57
C ARG A 51 -9.08 -7.32 5.81
N PHE A 52 -8.63 -6.83 6.97
CA PHE A 52 -7.20 -6.73 7.32
C PHE A 52 -6.48 -8.07 7.21
N SER A 53 -7.15 -9.18 7.54
CA SER A 53 -6.60 -10.54 7.45
C SER A 53 -6.30 -11.00 6.02
N LYS A 54 -6.89 -10.37 4.99
CA LYS A 54 -6.66 -10.69 3.58
C LYS A 54 -5.50 -9.91 2.96
N ILE A 55 -5.05 -8.83 3.60
CA ILE A 55 -3.96 -7.97 3.11
C ILE A 55 -2.62 -8.62 3.45
N ASN A 56 -2.00 -9.25 2.46
CA ASN A 56 -0.74 -9.99 2.64
C ASN A 56 0.44 -9.36 1.88
N HIS A 57 0.13 -8.45 0.96
CA HIS A 57 1.12 -7.85 0.07
C HIS A 57 0.94 -6.33 0.06
N ILE A 58 2.00 -5.61 0.38
CA ILE A 58 2.05 -4.14 0.36
C ILE A 58 3.14 -3.72 -0.64
N PHE A 59 2.80 -2.84 -1.59
CA PHE A 59 3.72 -2.31 -2.59
C PHE A 59 3.93 -0.84 -2.36
N ILE A 60 5.16 -0.46 -2.06
CA ILE A 60 5.58 0.94 -1.87
C ILE A 60 6.25 1.41 -3.15
N SER A 61 5.67 2.43 -3.76
CA SER A 61 6.14 2.99 -5.04
C SER A 61 7.51 3.66 -4.90
N HIS A 62 7.71 4.49 -3.86
CA HIS A 62 8.97 5.17 -3.56
C HIS A 62 9.09 5.58 -2.08
N LEU A 63 10.24 6.13 -1.66
CA LEU A 63 10.57 6.40 -0.24
C LEU A 63 10.26 7.83 0.22
N HIS A 64 9.14 8.41 -0.19
CA HIS A 64 8.63 9.62 0.46
C HIS A 64 7.70 9.27 1.61
N GLY A 65 7.62 10.17 2.60
CA GLY A 65 6.90 9.89 3.85
C GLY A 65 5.41 9.66 3.65
N ASP A 66 4.80 10.42 2.75
CA ASP A 66 3.41 10.30 2.32
C ASP A 66 3.08 8.95 1.66
N HIS A 67 4.08 8.15 1.27
CA HIS A 67 3.90 6.81 0.71
C HIS A 67 4.20 5.68 1.70
N CYS A 68 4.90 5.93 2.81
CA CYS A 68 5.39 4.82 3.66
C CYS A 68 5.32 5.05 5.18
N PHE A 69 5.00 6.25 5.66
CA PHE A 69 4.94 6.53 7.11
C PHE A 69 3.77 5.85 7.83
N GLY A 70 2.77 5.35 7.09
CA GLY A 70 1.70 4.54 7.67
C GLY A 70 2.09 3.10 7.99
N LEU A 71 3.21 2.59 7.42
CA LEU A 71 3.60 1.18 7.56
C LEU A 71 3.78 0.74 9.03
N PRO A 72 4.54 1.45 9.88
CA PRO A 72 4.72 1.03 11.27
C PRO A 72 3.40 0.90 12.02
N GLY A 73 2.50 1.88 11.86
CA GLY A 73 1.18 1.88 12.49
C GLY A 73 0.32 0.72 12.00
N LEU A 74 0.28 0.49 10.68
CA LEU A 74 -0.48 -0.61 10.09
C LEU A 74 0.01 -1.97 10.59
N ILE A 75 1.33 -2.18 10.64
CA ILE A 75 1.94 -3.42 11.16
C ILE A 75 1.61 -3.61 12.64
N ALA A 76 1.69 -2.55 13.45
CA ALA A 76 1.31 -2.61 14.86
C ALA A 76 -0.17 -3.01 15.02
N SER A 77 -1.06 -2.43 14.22
CA SER A 77 -2.48 -2.81 14.18
C SER A 77 -2.68 -4.27 13.79
N PHE A 78 -1.97 -4.80 12.79
CA PHE A 78 -2.04 -6.22 12.44
C PHE A 78 -1.66 -7.13 13.61
N ARG A 79 -0.60 -6.78 14.35
CA ARG A 79 -0.16 -7.54 15.53
C ARG A 79 -1.19 -7.50 16.66
N LEU A 80 -1.77 -6.34 16.94
CA LEU A 80 -2.82 -6.20 17.97
C LEU A 80 -4.10 -6.98 17.61
N LEU A 81 -4.37 -7.17 16.32
CA LEU A 81 -5.49 -7.98 15.83
C LEU A 81 -5.17 -9.49 15.79
N GLY A 82 -4.01 -9.91 16.28
CA GLY A 82 -3.63 -11.32 16.30
C GLY A 82 -3.39 -11.93 14.92
N ARG A 83 -3.07 -11.12 13.90
CA ARG A 83 -2.77 -11.63 12.55
C ARG A 83 -1.42 -12.35 12.57
N ASP A 84 -1.43 -13.65 12.31
CA ASP A 84 -0.27 -14.55 12.26
C ASP A 84 0.23 -14.84 10.84
N ILE A 85 -0.49 -14.36 9.82
CA ILE A 85 -0.19 -14.59 8.41
C ILE A 85 1.05 -13.76 7.98
N PRO A 86 1.97 -14.31 7.16
CA PRO A 86 3.07 -13.55 6.61
C PRO A 86 2.63 -12.25 5.92
N LEU A 87 3.37 -11.17 6.16
CA LEU A 87 3.20 -9.89 5.47
C LEU A 87 4.42 -9.65 4.57
N HIS A 88 4.16 -9.42 3.29
CA HIS A 88 5.19 -9.14 2.30
C HIS A 88 5.12 -7.66 1.92
N VAL A 89 6.22 -6.95 2.14
CA VAL A 89 6.35 -5.55 1.73
C VAL A 89 7.35 -5.48 0.58
N TYR A 90 6.95 -4.85 -0.52
CA TYR A 90 7.76 -4.66 -1.72
C TYR A 90 8.02 -3.16 -1.88
N GLY A 91 9.25 -2.78 -2.23
CA GLY A 91 9.58 -1.38 -2.43
C GLY A 91 11.02 -1.17 -2.88
N PRO A 92 11.44 0.08 -3.12
CA PRO A 92 12.82 0.42 -3.48
C PRO A 92 13.82 0.12 -2.36
N LYS A 93 15.12 0.08 -2.70
CA LYS A 93 16.22 -0.07 -1.72
C LYS A 93 16.08 0.98 -0.62
N GLY A 94 15.99 0.54 0.64
CA GLY A 94 15.87 1.41 1.82
C GLY A 94 14.58 1.18 2.62
N ILE A 95 13.55 0.59 2.03
CA ILE A 95 12.25 0.37 2.70
C ILE A 95 12.35 -0.50 3.98
N LYS A 96 13.36 -1.37 4.08
CA LYS A 96 13.66 -2.16 5.29
C LYS A 96 13.79 -1.30 6.55
N LYS A 97 14.32 -0.09 6.43
CA LYS A 97 14.50 0.83 7.57
C LYS A 97 13.15 1.30 8.14
N ASN A 98 12.14 1.45 7.29
CA ASN A 98 10.83 1.98 7.69
C ASN A 98 9.85 0.89 8.12
N ALA A 99 10.02 -0.36 7.65
CA ALA A 99 9.13 -1.49 7.96
C ALA A 99 9.63 -2.38 9.13
N GLY A 100 10.86 -2.19 9.61
CA GLY A 100 11.48 -3.01 10.65
C GLY A 100 11.79 -4.46 10.18
N ASN A 101 12.05 -5.36 11.15
CA ASN A 101 12.45 -6.76 10.90
C ASN A 101 11.38 -7.63 10.22
N HIS A 102 10.17 -7.11 10.00
CA HIS A 102 9.09 -7.81 9.30
C HIS A 102 9.24 -7.77 7.77
N PHE A 103 10.32 -7.17 7.27
CA PHE A 103 10.60 -7.09 5.85
C PHE A 103 11.35 -8.33 5.36
N SER A 104 10.67 -9.10 4.51
CA SER A 104 11.29 -10.14 3.71
C SER A 104 11.64 -9.56 2.33
N ASP A 105 12.94 -9.44 2.04
CA ASP A 105 13.45 -8.95 0.75
C ASP A 105 13.15 -9.96 -0.36
N HIS A 106 11.94 -9.83 -0.92
CA HIS A 106 11.53 -10.62 -2.05
C HIS A 106 12.06 -9.98 -3.33
N ARG A 107 13.37 -10.12 -3.57
CA ARG A 107 13.94 -10.06 -4.92
C ARG A 107 13.31 -11.13 -5.85
N ASN A 108 12.61 -12.11 -5.27
CA ASN A 108 11.92 -13.23 -5.91
C ASN A 108 10.39 -13.08 -6.01
N THR A 109 9.84 -11.86 -6.03
CA THR A 109 8.48 -11.71 -6.60
C THR A 109 8.52 -12.23 -8.03
N PRO A 110 7.55 -13.05 -8.50
CA PRO A 110 7.49 -13.43 -9.91
C PRO A 110 7.64 -12.17 -10.74
N ALA A 111 8.61 -12.13 -11.64
CA ALA A 111 8.94 -10.92 -12.40
C ALA A 111 7.68 -10.31 -13.05
N ALA A 112 6.72 -11.16 -13.43
CA ALA A 112 5.40 -10.79 -13.92
C ALA A 112 4.56 -9.98 -12.92
N LEU A 113 4.48 -10.35 -11.64
CA LEU A 113 3.68 -9.62 -10.63
C LEU A 113 4.33 -8.27 -10.30
N LYS A 114 5.67 -8.25 -10.18
CA LYS A 114 6.44 -7.02 -9.99
C LYS A 114 6.30 -6.09 -11.20
N TRP A 115 6.38 -6.63 -12.42
CA TRP A 115 6.22 -5.85 -13.64
C TRP A 115 4.80 -5.34 -13.82
N PHE A 116 3.78 -6.18 -13.56
CA PHE A 116 2.37 -5.79 -13.66
C PHE A 116 2.06 -4.63 -12.70
N ILE A 117 2.42 -4.77 -11.43
CA ILE A 117 2.13 -3.73 -10.42
C ILE A 117 2.94 -2.46 -10.67
N MET A 118 4.22 -2.56 -11.04
CA MET A 118 5.04 -1.37 -11.34
C MET A 118 4.62 -0.68 -12.64
N SER A 119 4.17 -1.41 -13.67
CA SER A 119 3.57 -0.84 -14.88
C SER A 119 2.22 -0.19 -14.56
N TRP A 120 1.41 -0.79 -13.68
CA TRP A 120 0.09 -0.28 -13.32
C TRP A 120 0.17 0.96 -12.41
N ILE A 121 1.07 0.97 -11.43
CA ILE A 121 1.42 2.16 -10.63
C ILE A 121 1.87 3.31 -11.54
N ARG A 122 2.70 3.03 -12.55
CA ARG A 122 3.11 4.03 -13.56
C ARG A 122 1.93 4.57 -14.37
N ILE A 123 0.92 3.76 -14.68
CA ILE A 123 -0.29 4.18 -15.41
C ILE A 123 -1.17 5.06 -14.51
N ILE A 124 -1.36 4.72 -13.24
CA ILE A 124 -2.14 5.51 -12.28
C ILE A 124 -1.46 6.86 -12.00
N LEU A 125 -0.15 6.86 -11.72
CA LEU A 125 0.60 8.09 -11.44
C LEU A 125 0.65 9.03 -12.65
N LYS A 126 0.79 8.50 -13.88
CA LYS A 126 0.75 9.33 -15.10
C LYS A 126 -0.63 9.92 -15.41
N ARG A 127 -1.72 9.30 -14.95
CA ARG A 127 -3.08 9.86 -15.07
C ARG A 127 -3.33 10.96 -14.05
N SER A 128 -2.82 10.83 -12.83
CA SER A 128 -2.94 11.84 -11.78
C SER A 128 -2.24 13.16 -12.12
N MET A 129 -1.18 13.13 -12.94
CA MET A 129 -0.45 14.34 -13.36
C MET A 129 -1.06 15.07 -14.57
N LYS A 130 -2.02 14.46 -15.28
CA LYS A 130 -2.65 15.08 -16.48
C LYS A 130 -3.94 15.86 -16.18
N THR A 131 -4.45 15.79 -14.96
CA THR A 131 -5.68 16.49 -14.53
C THR A 131 -5.37 17.68 -13.60
N ALA A 132 -4.10 18.08 -13.50
CA ALA A 132 -3.64 19.23 -12.71
C ALA A 132 -2.99 20.31 -13.60
N GLY A 133 -3.54 20.49 -14.81
CA GLY A 133 -3.19 21.56 -15.75
C GLY A 133 -4.45 22.21 -16.28
#